data_AF-A0A1S8C8I2-F1
#
_entry.id   AF-A0A1S8C8I2-F1
#
_cell.length_a   1.000
_cell.length_b   1.000
_cell.length_c   1.000
_cell.angle_alpha   90.00
_cell.angle_beta   90.00
_cell.angle_gamma   90.00
#
_symmetry.space_group_name_H-M   'P 1'
#
loop_
_entity.id
_entity.type
_entity.pdbx_description
1 polymer ?
#
loop_
_entity_poly.entity_id
_entity_poly.type
_entity_poly.pdbx_seq_one_letter_code
_entity_poly.pdbx_strand_id
1 'polypeptide(L)'
;MHVPDGYLDAATTAGTAAVAAAGVALALRGSRRELDERTAPMAGLTAAFVFAVQMMNFPIAYGTSGHLVGGALTAVLVGPWTAVLCMTVVLLVQALVFADGGLTALGTNVTLMALVAVAVGYGVFAGLRRVLPAGRTGVLAAAGVGAFLSVPVAALVFAGLFGLGGVADVSLVAVAGGDGAACTC
;
A
#
# COMPACT_ATOMS: atom_id res chain seq x y z
N MET A 1 6.64 0.10 2.27
CA MET A 1 7.37 1.33 2.58
C MET A 1 6.39 2.24 3.30
N HIS A 2 6.61 2.45 4.59
CA HIS A 2 5.95 3.52 5.33
C HIS A 2 6.81 4.77 5.20
N VAL A 3 6.18 5.87 4.80
CA VAL A 3 6.79 7.18 4.71
C VAL A 3 6.88 7.77 6.12
N PRO A 4 8.09 8.11 6.61
CA PRO A 4 8.26 8.79 7.89
C PRO A 4 7.82 10.26 7.82
N ASP A 5 7.65 10.87 8.99
CA ASP A 5 7.37 12.31 9.07
C ASP A 5 8.55 13.14 8.53
N GLY A 6 8.24 14.27 7.90
CA GLY A 6 9.25 15.19 7.35
C GLY A 6 9.90 14.76 6.03
N TYR A 7 9.40 13.71 5.37
CA TYR A 7 9.90 13.30 4.05
C TYR A 7 9.37 14.16 2.91
N LEU A 8 8.13 14.63 3.06
CA LEU A 8 7.45 15.49 2.09
C LEU A 8 7.15 16.84 2.76
N ASP A 9 7.14 17.90 1.96
CA ASP A 9 6.74 19.22 2.39
C ASP A 9 5.28 19.26 2.85
N ALA A 10 4.90 20.36 3.51
CA ALA A 10 3.55 20.51 4.05
C ALA A 10 2.48 20.49 2.95
N ALA A 11 2.77 21.05 1.77
CA ALA A 11 1.82 21.12 0.67
C ALA A 11 1.53 19.74 0.08
N THR A 12 2.56 18.94 -0.20
CA THR A 12 2.42 17.59 -0.74
C THR A 12 1.77 16.67 0.28
N THR A 13 2.17 16.76 1.55
CA THR A 13 1.55 16.00 2.65
C THR A 13 0.07 16.34 2.83
N ALA A 14 -0.31 17.62 2.75
CA ALA A 14 -1.71 18.03 2.80
C ALA A 14 -2.50 17.51 1.58
N GLY A 15 -1.89 17.55 0.39
CA GLY A 15 -2.47 17.02 -0.85
C GLY A 15 -2.75 15.52 -0.77
N THR A 16 -1.79 14.72 -0.32
CA THR A 16 -1.97 13.27 -0.14
C THR A 16 -2.98 12.96 0.98
N ALA A 17 -3.02 13.76 2.05
CA ALA A 17 -4.06 13.63 3.08
C ALA A 17 -5.47 13.88 2.53
N ALA A 18 -5.64 14.88 1.66
CA ALA A 18 -6.92 15.14 0.99
C ALA A 18 -7.33 13.98 0.07
N VAL A 19 -6.39 13.44 -0.72
CA VAL A 19 -6.62 12.26 -1.57
C VAL A 19 -6.99 11.04 -0.73
N ALA A 20 -6.27 10.79 0.36
CA ALA A 20 -6.56 9.71 1.30
C ALA A 20 -7.98 9.84 1.88
N ALA A 21 -8.33 11.03 2.38
CA ALA A 21 -9.66 11.28 2.94
C ALA A 21 -10.78 11.04 1.92
N ALA A 22 -10.59 11.51 0.68
CA ALA A 22 -11.55 11.27 -0.40
C ALA A 22 -11.66 9.78 -0.75
N GLY A 23 -10.53 9.08 -0.88
CA GLY A 23 -10.49 7.65 -1.18
C GLY A 23 -11.14 6.80 -0.09
N VAL A 24 -10.87 7.10 1.18
CA VAL A 24 -11.51 6.45 2.33
C VAL A 24 -13.01 6.75 2.37
N ALA A 25 -13.43 7.98 2.09
CA ALA A 25 -14.85 8.33 2.03
C ALA A 25 -15.60 7.57 0.92
N LEU A 26 -14.97 7.38 -0.24
CA LEU A 26 -15.51 6.55 -1.31
C LEU A 26 -15.55 5.07 -0.90
N ALA A 27 -14.50 4.58 -0.25
CA ALA A 27 -14.44 3.21 0.26
C ALA A 27 -15.50 2.91 1.31
N LEU A 28 -15.82 3.85 2.20
CA LEU A 28 -16.92 3.74 3.17
C LEU A 28 -18.29 3.56 2.50
N ARG A 29 -18.49 4.18 1.33
CA ARG A 29 -19.72 4.01 0.54
C ARG A 29 -19.71 2.70 -0.24
N GLY A 30 -18.58 2.37 -0.85
CA GLY A 30 -18.42 1.15 -1.66
C GLY A 30 -18.48 -0.14 -0.83
N SER A 31 -17.90 -0.14 0.37
CA SER A 31 -17.83 -1.30 1.26
C SER A 31 -19.21 -1.77 1.71
N ARG A 32 -20.25 -0.93 1.68
CA ARG A 32 -21.64 -1.34 1.96
C ARG A 32 -22.17 -2.43 1.02
N ARG A 33 -21.51 -2.63 -0.13
CA ARG A 33 -21.83 -3.71 -1.10
C ARG A 33 -21.01 -4.97 -0.89
N GLU A 34 -19.94 -4.89 -0.09
CA GLU A 34 -18.97 -5.95 0.14
C GLU A 34 -19.05 -6.50 1.57
N LEU A 35 -19.45 -5.67 2.54
CA LEU A 35 -19.59 -5.99 3.95
C LEU A 35 -21.04 -6.38 4.29
N ASP A 36 -21.16 -7.60 4.80
CA ASP A 36 -22.34 -8.18 5.42
C ASP A 36 -21.94 -8.87 6.74
N GLU A 37 -22.92 -9.46 7.44
CA GLU A 37 -22.68 -10.14 8.73
C GLU A 37 -21.64 -11.28 8.66
N ARG A 38 -21.44 -11.88 7.47
CA ARG A 38 -20.52 -13.01 7.28
C ARG A 38 -19.13 -12.57 6.87
N THR A 39 -19.03 -11.49 6.11
CA THR A 39 -17.77 -10.95 5.56
C THR A 39 -17.09 -9.98 6.53
N ALA A 40 -17.82 -9.34 7.45
CA ALA A 40 -17.23 -8.46 8.46
C ALA A 40 -16.19 -9.17 9.36
N PRO A 41 -16.41 -10.40 9.87
CA PRO A 41 -15.38 -11.16 10.56
C PRO A 41 -14.16 -11.47 9.67
N MET A 42 -14.39 -11.78 8.38
CA MET A 42 -13.31 -12.05 7.43
C MET A 42 -12.45 -10.80 7.16
N ALA A 43 -13.07 -9.62 7.07
CA ALA A 43 -12.37 -8.34 6.97
C ALA A 43 -11.48 -8.06 8.18
N GLY A 44 -12.00 -8.30 9.39
CA GLY A 44 -11.23 -8.18 10.63
C GLY A 44 -10.04 -9.14 10.69
N LEU A 45 -10.26 -10.43 10.40
CA LEU A 45 -9.21 -11.44 10.39
C LEU A 45 -8.13 -11.14 9.34
N THR A 46 -8.54 -10.71 8.15
CA THR A 46 -7.62 -10.35 7.07
C THR A 46 -6.80 -9.12 7.45
N ALA A 47 -7.43 -8.09 8.04
CA ALA A 47 -6.72 -6.91 8.53
C ALA A 47 -5.69 -7.27 9.62
N ALA A 48 -6.06 -8.12 10.59
CA ALA A 48 -5.16 -8.58 11.64
C ALA A 48 -3.99 -9.39 11.07
N PHE A 49 -4.24 -10.27 10.09
CA PHE A 49 -3.19 -11.02 9.40
C PHE A 49 -2.23 -10.10 8.65
N VAL A 50 -2.75 -9.13 7.89
CA VAL A 50 -1.95 -8.16 7.15
C VAL A 50 -1.12 -7.30 8.09
N PHE A 51 -1.71 -6.84 9.19
CA PHE A 51 -0.99 -6.12 10.24
C PHE A 51 0.20 -6.95 10.77
N ALA A 52 -0.04 -8.21 11.16
CA ALA A 52 0.99 -9.09 11.68
C ALA A 52 2.11 -9.34 10.66
N VAL A 53 1.74 -9.51 9.39
CA VAL A 53 2.69 -9.72 8.30
C VAL A 53 3.47 -8.46 7.96
N GLN A 54 2.87 -7.28 8.06
CA GLN A 54 3.56 -6.00 7.85
C GLN A 54 4.58 -5.71 8.96
N MET A 55 4.35 -6.21 10.18
CA MET A 55 5.34 -6.13 11.26
C MET A 55 6.56 -7.03 11.03
N MET A 56 6.47 -8.02 10.14
CA MET A 56 7.64 -8.77 9.65
C MET A 56 8.38 -7.92 8.60
N ASN A 57 9.17 -6.96 9.08
CA ASN A 57 10.07 -6.17 8.26
C ASN A 57 11.39 -6.92 8.07
N PHE A 58 11.80 -7.11 6.81
CA PHE A 58 13.10 -7.67 6.48
C PHE A 58 14.06 -6.55 6.08
N PRO A 59 15.26 -6.47 6.68
CA PRO A 59 16.26 -5.52 6.23
C PRO A 59 16.71 -5.90 4.81
N ILE A 60 16.56 -4.96 3.88
CA ILE A 60 17.14 -5.02 2.54
C ILE A 60 18.41 -4.16 2.55
N ALA A 61 19.30 -4.39 1.59
CA ALA A 61 20.53 -3.62 1.41
C ALA A 61 20.27 -2.09 1.44
N TYR A 62 21.29 -1.33 1.85
CA TYR A 62 21.28 0.14 1.95
C TYR A 62 20.32 0.74 2.99
N GLY A 63 20.05 0.00 4.08
CA GLY A 63 19.25 0.51 5.20
C GLY A 63 17.75 0.62 4.89
N THR A 64 17.28 0.00 3.80
CA THR A 64 15.88 0.00 3.40
C THR A 64 15.18 -1.25 3.94
N SER A 65 13.99 -1.11 4.53
CA SER A 65 13.20 -2.24 5.02
C SER A 65 12.12 -2.63 4.02
N GLY A 66 12.12 -3.91 3.64
CA GLY A 66 11.11 -4.52 2.78
C GLY A 66 10.08 -5.24 3.61
N HIS A 67 8.81 -4.95 3.37
CA HIS A 67 7.73 -5.72 3.96
C HIS A 67 6.62 -5.94 2.94
N LEU A 68 5.80 -6.95 3.23
CA LEU A 68 4.64 -7.28 2.43
C LEU A 68 3.57 -6.20 2.63
N VAL A 69 3.06 -5.61 1.54
CA VAL A 69 2.01 -4.59 1.62
C VAL A 69 0.64 -5.21 1.91
N GLY A 70 0.33 -6.38 1.35
CA GLY A 70 -0.94 -7.07 1.61
C GLY A 70 -2.17 -6.50 0.91
N GLY A 71 -2.10 -5.32 0.27
CA GLY A 71 -3.25 -4.67 -0.39
C GLY A 71 -3.95 -5.54 -1.44
N ALA A 72 -3.20 -6.21 -2.32
CA ALA A 72 -3.77 -7.12 -3.32
C ALA A 72 -4.43 -8.35 -2.68
N LEU A 73 -3.82 -8.93 -1.66
CA LEU A 73 -4.37 -10.08 -0.93
C LEU A 73 -5.69 -9.70 -0.27
N THR A 74 -5.72 -8.58 0.46
CA THR A 74 -6.93 -8.07 1.12
C THR A 74 -8.03 -7.81 0.10
N ALA A 75 -7.71 -7.17 -1.02
CA ALA A 75 -8.69 -6.85 -2.06
C ALA A 75 -9.31 -8.09 -2.71
N VAL A 76 -8.52 -9.16 -2.89
CA VAL A 76 -9.01 -10.43 -3.43
C VAL A 76 -9.90 -11.16 -2.42
N LEU A 77 -9.62 -11.06 -1.12
CA LEU A 77 -10.36 -11.78 -0.07
C LEU A 77 -11.67 -11.10 0.33
N VAL A 78 -11.69 -9.78 0.47
CA VAL A 78 -12.83 -9.04 1.04
C VAL A 78 -13.40 -7.96 0.13
N GLY A 79 -12.82 -7.81 -1.06
CA GLY A 79 -13.23 -6.79 -2.03
C GLY A 79 -12.38 -5.52 -1.94
N PRO A 80 -12.27 -4.76 -3.04
CA PRO A 80 -11.39 -3.60 -3.14
C PRO A 80 -11.77 -2.47 -2.17
N TRP A 81 -13.06 -2.19 -1.98
CA TRP A 81 -13.47 -1.07 -1.12
C TRP A 81 -13.22 -1.37 0.35
N THR A 82 -13.58 -2.57 0.79
CA THR A 82 -13.33 -3.07 2.14
C THR A 82 -11.85 -3.21 2.40
N ALA A 83 -11.06 -3.61 1.41
CA ALA A 83 -9.61 -3.65 1.53
C ALA A 83 -8.98 -2.28 1.77
N VAL A 84 -9.46 -1.21 1.11
CA VAL A 84 -9.02 0.16 1.44
C VAL A 84 -9.27 0.48 2.91
N LEU A 85 -10.45 0.13 3.44
CA LEU A 85 -10.79 0.38 4.85
C LEU A 85 -9.91 -0.45 5.80
N CYS A 86 -9.76 -1.75 5.54
CA CYS A 86 -8.89 -2.64 6.31
C CYS A 86 -7.46 -2.10 6.35
N MET A 87 -6.88 -1.76 5.20
CA MET A 87 -5.54 -1.21 5.09
C MET A 87 -5.40 0.12 5.82
N THR A 88 -6.40 1.00 5.72
CA THR A 88 -6.40 2.28 6.43
C THR A 88 -6.38 2.09 7.94
N VAL A 89 -7.19 1.15 8.47
CA VAL A 89 -7.21 0.82 9.91
C VAL A 89 -5.86 0.25 10.35
N VAL A 90 -5.28 -0.66 9.57
CA VAL A 90 -3.95 -1.24 9.84
C VAL A 90 -2.89 -0.14 9.94
N LEU A 91 -2.84 0.78 8.96
CA LEU A 91 -1.88 1.89 8.94
C LEU A 91 -2.10 2.87 10.10
N LEU A 92 -3.36 3.12 10.46
CA LEU A 92 -3.69 3.96 11.62
C LEU A 92 -3.15 3.36 12.91
N VAL A 93 -3.36 2.06 13.14
CA VAL A 93 -2.85 1.35 14.32
C VAL A 93 -1.32 1.31 14.33
N GLN A 94 -0.69 1.08 13.18
CA GLN A 94 0.76 1.08 13.04
C GLN A 94 1.38 2.43 13.42
N ALA A 95 0.82 3.53 12.89
CA ALA A 95 1.32 4.87 13.19
C ALA A 95 1.08 5.26 14.65
N LEU A 96 -0.09 4.93 15.24
CA LEU A 96 -0.46 5.36 16.59
C LEU A 96 0.14 4.50 17.72
N VAL A 97 0.20 3.18 17.53
CA VAL A 97 0.55 2.23 18.59
C VAL A 97 1.97 1.70 18.45
N PHE A 98 2.44 1.53 17.22
CA PHE A 98 3.74 0.92 16.93
C PHE A 98 4.78 1.94 16.44
N ALA A 99 4.38 3.21 16.25
CA ALA A 99 5.21 4.26 15.66
C ALA A 99 5.88 3.84 14.33
N ASP A 100 5.20 2.95 13.58
CA ASP A 100 5.67 2.44 12.29
C ASP A 100 5.03 3.26 11.18
N GLY A 101 5.75 4.29 10.74
CA GLY A 101 5.30 5.32 9.81
C GLY A 101 4.97 6.67 10.49
N GLY A 102 5.00 7.74 9.70
CA GLY A 102 4.75 9.10 10.19
C GLY A 102 3.27 9.39 10.45
N LEU A 103 2.97 10.13 11.52
CA LEU A 103 1.60 10.58 11.83
C LEU A 103 1.13 11.68 10.88
N THR A 104 2.02 12.63 10.56
CA THR A 104 1.75 13.66 9.55
C THR A 104 1.74 13.05 8.15
N ALA A 105 2.57 12.03 7.92
CA ALA A 105 2.62 11.27 6.68
C ALA A 105 1.52 10.19 6.55
N LEU A 106 0.59 10.06 7.51
CA LEU A 106 -0.46 9.04 7.48
C LEU A 106 -1.29 9.12 6.19
N GLY A 107 -1.61 10.33 5.74
CA GLY A 107 -2.31 10.55 4.47
C GLY A 107 -1.54 10.02 3.25
N THR A 108 -0.22 10.21 3.24
CA THR A 108 0.68 9.66 2.22
C THR A 108 0.69 8.13 2.27
N ASN A 109 0.81 7.55 3.46
CA ASN A 109 0.81 6.09 3.65
C ASN A 109 -0.51 5.45 3.20
N VAL A 110 -1.65 6.05 3.57
CA VAL A 110 -2.97 5.60 3.11
C VAL A 110 -3.08 5.72 1.59
N THR A 111 -2.62 6.83 1.00
CA THR A 111 -2.66 7.02 -0.46
C THR A 111 -1.85 5.94 -1.18
N LEU A 112 -0.63 5.67 -0.75
CA LEU A 112 0.25 4.71 -1.43
C LEU A 112 -0.19 3.26 -1.19
N MET A 113 -0.49 2.90 0.05
CA MET A 113 -0.68 1.49 0.43
C MET A 113 -2.14 1.07 0.46
N ALA A 114 -3.06 1.94 0.90
CA ALA A 114 -4.48 1.61 0.96
C ALA A 114 -5.21 1.96 -0.34
N LEU A 115 -4.77 2.97 -1.10
CA LEU A 115 -5.40 3.32 -2.38
C LEU A 115 -4.64 2.73 -3.57
N VAL A 116 -3.39 3.16 -3.81
CA VAL A 116 -2.64 2.79 -5.01
C VAL A 116 -2.38 1.27 -5.05
N ALA A 117 -1.80 0.71 -3.98
CA ALA A 117 -1.47 -0.72 -3.99
C ALA A 117 -2.72 -1.63 -4.10
N VAL A 118 -3.83 -1.25 -3.45
CA VAL A 118 -5.12 -1.96 -3.57
C VAL A 118 -5.69 -1.84 -4.98
N ALA A 119 -5.74 -0.63 -5.54
CA ALA A 119 -6.30 -0.38 -6.87
C ALA A 119 -5.50 -1.10 -7.97
N VAL A 120 -4.17 -1.03 -7.92
CA VAL A 120 -3.29 -1.72 -8.87
C VAL A 120 -3.40 -3.23 -8.70
N GLY A 121 -3.29 -3.73 -7.47
CA GLY A 121 -3.33 -5.15 -7.18
C GLY A 121 -4.64 -5.79 -7.62
N TYR A 122 -5.77 -5.16 -7.27
CA TYR A 122 -7.10 -5.63 -7.66
C TYR A 122 -7.38 -5.44 -9.15
N GLY A 123 -6.94 -4.31 -9.74
CA GLY A 123 -7.11 -4.04 -11.17
C GLY A 123 -6.40 -5.08 -12.04
N VAL A 124 -5.15 -5.40 -11.71
CA VAL A 124 -4.37 -6.47 -12.35
C VAL A 124 -5.05 -7.82 -12.14
N PHE A 125 -5.47 -8.14 -10.91
CA PHE A 125 -6.19 -9.38 -10.61
C PHE A 125 -7.46 -9.52 -11.47
N ALA A 126 -8.32 -8.49 -11.48
CA ALA A 126 -9.56 -8.49 -12.23
C ALA A 126 -9.34 -8.54 -13.74
N GLY A 127 -8.27 -7.91 -14.24
CA GLY A 127 -7.85 -8.01 -15.64
C GLY A 127 -7.43 -9.43 -16.02
N LEU A 128 -6.52 -10.02 -15.24
CA LEU A 128 -6.01 -11.38 -15.48
C LEU A 128 -7.09 -12.45 -15.33
N ARG A 129 -8.06 -12.26 -14.43
CA ARG A 129 -9.21 -13.16 -14.28
C ARG A 129 -10.10 -13.26 -15.52
N ARG A 130 -10.00 -12.32 -16.47
CA ARG A 130 -10.73 -12.40 -17.76
C ARG A 130 -10.05 -13.32 -18.78
N VAL A 131 -8.76 -13.60 -18.62
CA VAL A 131 -7.96 -14.36 -19.59
C VAL A 131 -7.41 -15.68 -19.02
N LEU A 132 -7.21 -15.76 -17.71
CA LEU A 132 -6.70 -16.94 -17.04
C LEU A 132 -7.82 -17.97 -16.76
N PRO A 133 -7.46 -19.26 -16.60
CA PRO A 133 -8.41 -20.30 -16.24
C PRO A 133 -9.16 -19.96 -14.94
N ALA A 134 -10.45 -20.28 -14.88
CA ALA A 134 -11.29 -19.97 -13.73
C ALA A 134 -10.90 -20.71 -12.44
N GLY A 135 -10.08 -21.76 -12.54
CA GLY A 135 -9.66 -22.60 -11.41
C GLY A 135 -8.68 -21.93 -10.43
N ARG A 136 -8.37 -22.66 -9.36
CA ARG A 136 -7.51 -22.20 -8.24
C ARG A 136 -6.17 -21.63 -8.71
N THR A 137 -5.53 -22.29 -9.68
CA THR A 137 -4.25 -21.84 -10.22
C THR A 137 -4.35 -20.47 -10.90
N GLY A 138 -5.43 -20.19 -11.63
CA GLY A 138 -5.63 -18.89 -12.26
C GLY A 138 -5.91 -17.77 -11.25
N VAL A 139 -6.64 -18.07 -10.17
CA VAL A 139 -6.84 -17.12 -9.05
C VAL A 139 -5.51 -16.80 -8.37
N LEU A 140 -4.72 -17.82 -8.02
CA LEU A 140 -3.44 -17.64 -7.33
C LEU A 140 -2.42 -16.91 -8.21
N ALA A 141 -2.35 -17.25 -9.50
CA ALA A 141 -1.48 -16.56 -10.45
C ALA A 141 -1.89 -15.09 -10.61
N ALA A 142 -3.19 -14.80 -10.81
CA ALA A 142 -3.68 -13.42 -10.91
C ALA A 142 -3.39 -12.60 -9.65
N ALA A 143 -3.63 -13.19 -8.48
CA ALA A 143 -3.40 -12.53 -7.19
C ALA A 143 -1.90 -12.30 -6.93
N GLY A 144 -1.07 -13.28 -7.27
CA GLY A 144 0.39 -13.18 -7.16
C GLY A 144 0.97 -12.08 -8.06
N VAL A 145 0.52 -12.00 -9.32
CA VAL A 145 0.95 -10.94 -10.25
C VAL A 145 0.44 -9.57 -9.80
N GLY A 146 -0.82 -9.47 -9.34
CA GLY A 146 -1.36 -8.23 -8.78
C GLY A 146 -0.58 -7.76 -7.55
N ALA A 147 -0.30 -8.67 -6.62
CA ALA A 147 0.54 -8.38 -5.45
C ALA A 147 1.93 -7.90 -5.86
N PHE A 148 2.60 -8.62 -6.76
CA PHE A 148 3.94 -8.27 -7.24
C PHE A 148 3.98 -6.90 -7.91
N LEU A 149 3.01 -6.56 -8.78
CA LEU A 149 3.00 -5.29 -9.51
C LEU A 149 2.52 -4.10 -8.66
N SER A 150 1.67 -4.33 -7.66
CA SER A 150 1.19 -3.26 -6.77
C SER A 150 2.31 -2.53 -6.03
N VAL A 151 3.34 -3.26 -5.60
CA VAL A 151 4.47 -2.73 -4.81
C VAL A 151 5.35 -1.76 -5.61
N PRO A 152 5.93 -2.13 -6.78
CA PRO A 152 6.75 -1.22 -7.56
C PRO A 152 5.93 -0.03 -8.09
N VAL A 153 4.65 -0.21 -8.42
CA VAL A 153 3.80 0.93 -8.83
C VAL A 153 3.61 1.90 -7.67
N ALA A 154 3.33 1.42 -6.45
CA ALA A 154 3.26 2.29 -5.28
C ALA A 154 4.60 3.00 -5.01
N ALA A 155 5.73 2.30 -5.17
CA ALA A 155 7.07 2.90 -5.04
C ALA A 155 7.33 4.00 -6.09
N LEU A 156 6.92 3.78 -7.34
CA LEU A 156 7.03 4.79 -8.40
C LEU A 156 6.13 6.01 -8.14
N VAL A 157 4.91 5.80 -7.62
CA VAL A 157 4.04 6.91 -7.20
C VAL A 157 4.69 7.69 -6.06
N PHE A 158 5.29 7.02 -5.08
CA PHE A 158 6.06 7.69 -4.03
C PHE A 158 7.24 8.48 -4.59
N ALA A 159 8.03 7.90 -5.51
CA ALA A 159 9.14 8.60 -6.15
C ALA A 159 8.67 9.86 -6.90
N GLY A 160 7.50 9.80 -7.54
CA GLY A 160 6.86 10.97 -8.15
C GLY A 160 6.46 12.04 -7.12
N LEU A 161 5.83 11.65 -6.01
CA LEU A 161 5.48 12.56 -4.92
C LEU A 161 6.73 13.19 -4.27
N PHE A 162 7.79 12.40 -4.10
CA PHE A 162 9.07 12.87 -3.59
C PHE A 162 9.77 13.81 -4.58
N GLY A 163 9.64 13.60 -5.88
CA GLY A 163 10.09 14.57 -6.88
C GLY A 163 9.35 15.91 -6.85
N LEU A 164 8.09 15.92 -6.39
CA LEU A 164 7.26 17.13 -6.32
C LEU A 164 7.50 17.95 -5.05
N GLY A 165 7.75 17.31 -3.91
CA GLY A 165 7.87 17.99 -2.63
C GLY A 165 8.72 17.26 -1.61
N GLY A 166 9.66 16.42 -2.05
CA GLY A 166 10.63 15.77 -1.18
C GLY A 166 11.55 16.79 -0.53
N VAL A 167 11.66 16.74 0.80
CA VAL A 167 12.48 17.66 1.60
C VAL A 167 13.52 16.94 2.45
N ALA A 168 13.53 15.60 2.42
CA ALA A 168 14.56 14.80 3.08
C ALA A 168 15.87 14.79 2.25
N ASP A 169 17.02 14.73 2.92
CA ASP A 169 18.36 14.60 2.33
C ASP A 169 18.60 13.19 1.74
N VAL A 170 17.74 12.76 0.82
CA VAL A 170 17.83 11.48 0.12
C VAL A 170 17.83 11.76 -1.37
N SER A 171 18.84 11.25 -2.09
CA SER A 171 18.94 11.48 -3.54
C SER A 171 17.79 10.81 -4.28
N LEU A 172 17.20 11.52 -5.25
CA LEU A 172 16.12 10.98 -6.11
C LEU A 172 16.53 9.69 -6.83
N VAL A 173 17.82 9.55 -7.14
CA VAL A 173 18.41 8.37 -7.79
C VAL A 173 18.39 7.14 -6.87
N ALA A 174 18.70 7.31 -5.57
CA ALA A 174 18.61 6.25 -4.59
C ALA A 174 17.15 5.80 -4.36
N VAL A 175 16.19 6.75 -4.37
CA VAL A 175 14.75 6.44 -4.23
C VAL A 175 14.19 5.73 -5.46
N ALA A 176 14.70 6.03 -6.66
CA ALA A 176 14.28 5.41 -7.91
C ALA A 176 14.93 4.04 -8.19
N GLY A 177 15.87 3.58 -7.35
CA GLY A 177 16.57 2.30 -7.51
C GLY A 177 17.64 2.30 -8.61
N GLY A 178 18.22 3.46 -8.91
CA GLY A 178 19.12 3.67 -10.04
C GLY A 178 20.61 3.38 -9.81
N ASP A 179 21.01 2.75 -8.71
CA ASP A 179 22.44 2.55 -8.40
C ASP A 179 22.99 1.27 -9.04
N GLY A 180 23.23 1.38 -10.34
CA GLY A 180 24.16 0.55 -11.09
C GLY A 180 25.41 1.34 -11.46
N ALA A 181 26.17 1.92 -10.52
CA ALA A 181 27.55 2.33 -10.77
C ALA A 181 28.35 2.65 -9.50
N ALA A 182 29.47 1.92 -9.37
CA ALA A 182 30.75 2.33 -8.80
C ALA A 182 30.84 2.59 -7.28
N CYS A 183 31.25 1.52 -6.60
CA CYS A 183 32.35 1.55 -5.64
C CYS A 183 33.44 2.56 -6.07
N THR A 184 33.75 3.55 -5.23
CA THR A 184 35.12 3.97 -4.91
C THR A 184 35.13 4.91 -3.69
N CYS A 185 35.83 4.43 -2.67
CA CYS A 185 36.51 5.11 -1.55
C CYS A 185 35.67 5.86 -0.51
#